data_AF-A0A6M0BFY8-F1
#
_entry.id   AF-A0A6M0BFY8-F1
#
_cell.length_a   1.000
_cell.length_b   1.000
_cell.length_c   1.000
_cell.angle_alpha   90.00
_cell.angle_beta   90.00
_cell.angle_gamma   90.00
#
_symmetry.space_group_name_H-M   'P 1'
#
loop_
_entity.id
_entity.type
_entity.pdbx_description
1 polymer ?
#
loop_
_entity_poly.entity_id
_entity_poly.type
_entity_poly.pdbx_seq_one_letter_code
_entity_poly.pdbx_strand_id
1 'polypeptide(L)'
;WQGIDYDYDQTIESGHHRIEVRQVWTVSVSQLPPLHRQDQWLGLTTVVMVKRRRELWNGTTQLPQFYISSLEANAPRHNQVIRCHWSIENSLQRVARCHLQLRCQSISSGSWGSKSRIIATQRV
;
A
#
# COMPACT_ATOMS: atom_id res chain seq x y z
N TRP A 1 -0.39 -4.38 -20.23
CA TRP A 1 -0.14 -2.96 -19.95
C TRP A 1 0.72 -2.40 -21.08
N GLN A 2 0.12 -1.76 -22.07
CA GLN A 2 0.88 -1.03 -23.09
C GLN A 2 0.76 0.46 -22.77
N GLY A 3 1.89 1.14 -22.61
CA GLY A 3 1.94 2.60 -22.42
C GLY A 3 1.73 3.13 -21.01
N ILE A 4 1.69 2.29 -19.98
CA ILE A 4 1.67 2.74 -18.57
C ILE A 4 3.03 2.44 -17.96
N ASP A 5 3.71 3.48 -17.50
CA ASP A 5 4.92 3.39 -16.70
C ASP A 5 4.56 3.03 -15.26
N TYR A 6 5.17 1.97 -14.75
CA TYR A 6 4.93 1.45 -13.41
C TYR A 6 6.25 1.03 -12.79
N ASP A 7 6.37 1.26 -11.49
CA ASP A 7 7.46 0.70 -10.70
C ASP A 7 6.97 -0.58 -10.00
N TYR A 8 7.89 -1.50 -9.76
CA TYR A 8 7.61 -2.83 -9.24
C TYR A 8 8.62 -3.26 -8.20
N ASP A 9 8.12 -3.81 -7.09
CA ASP A 9 8.95 -4.42 -6.06
C ASP A 9 8.37 -5.76 -5.63
N GLN A 10 9.26 -6.72 -5.35
CA GLN A 10 8.89 -8.03 -4.85
C GLN A 10 9.77 -8.43 -3.67
N THR A 11 9.11 -8.86 -2.61
CA THR A 11 9.78 -9.50 -1.48
C THR A 11 9.25 -10.91 -1.29
N ILE A 12 10.16 -11.87 -1.12
CA ILE A 12 9.85 -13.25 -0.75
C ILE A 12 10.46 -13.50 0.62
N GLU A 13 9.62 -13.92 1.57
CA GLU A 13 10.04 -14.29 2.91
C GLU A 13 9.62 -15.73 3.18
N SER A 14 10.57 -16.55 3.66
CA SER A 14 10.31 -17.94 4.05
C SER A 14 10.69 -18.15 5.51
N GLY A 15 9.79 -18.73 6.31
CA GLY A 15 10.06 -19.02 7.71
C GLY A 15 8.90 -19.74 8.38
N HIS A 16 9.21 -20.61 9.34
CA HIS A 16 8.23 -21.35 10.15
C HIS A 16 7.12 -22.01 9.30
N HIS A 17 7.51 -22.77 8.27
CA HIS A 17 6.61 -23.49 7.35
C HIS A 17 5.65 -22.59 6.55
N ARG A 18 6.01 -21.33 6.38
CA ARG A 18 5.26 -20.36 5.59
C ARG A 18 6.17 -19.72 4.53
N ILE A 19 5.62 -19.55 3.34
CA ILE A 19 6.19 -18.69 2.29
C ILE A 19 5.23 -17.51 2.11
N GLU A 20 5.74 -16.30 2.24
CA GLU A 20 5.02 -15.08 1.93
C GLU A 20 5.69 -14.37 0.76
N VAL A 21 4.92 -14.17 -0.30
CA VAL A 21 5.32 -13.36 -1.45
C VAL A 21 4.49 -12.09 -1.42
N ARG A 22 5.17 -10.95 -1.34
CA ARG A 22 4.57 -9.62 -1.46
C ARG A 22 5.05 -8.97 -2.74
N GLN A 23 4.11 -8.62 -3.60
CA GLN A 23 4.36 -7.93 -4.85
C GLN A 23 3.69 -6.56 -4.77
N VAL A 24 4.41 -5.51 -5.12
CA VAL A 24 3.94 -4.12 -5.07
C VAL A 24 4.11 -3.51 -6.45
N TRP A 25 3.04 -2.89 -6.94
CA TRP A 25 3.07 -2.07 -8.15
C TRP A 25 2.67 -0.65 -7.78
N THR A 26 3.37 0.33 -8.33
CA THR A 26 2.99 1.75 -8.18
C THR A 26 2.85 2.39 -9.55
N VAL A 27 1.76 3.12 -9.74
CA VAL A 27 1.43 3.81 -10.98
C VAL A 27 1.02 5.25 -10.65
N SER A 28 1.50 6.20 -11.43
CA SER A 28 1.04 7.59 -11.30
C SER A 28 -0.45 7.70 -11.67
N VAL A 29 -1.22 8.41 -10.84
CA VAL A 29 -2.63 8.74 -11.09
C VAL A 29 -2.82 9.47 -12.42
N SER A 30 -1.82 10.27 -12.86
CA SER A 30 -1.87 10.99 -14.13
C SER A 30 -1.89 10.09 -15.37
N GLN A 31 -1.46 8.83 -15.24
CA GLN A 31 -1.44 7.85 -16.34
C GLN A 31 -2.69 6.97 -16.36
N LEU A 32 -3.54 7.07 -15.34
CA LEU A 32 -4.73 6.25 -15.19
C LEU A 32 -5.94 6.96 -15.79
N PRO A 33 -6.89 6.21 -16.36
CA PRO A 33 -8.19 6.77 -16.74
C PRO A 33 -8.90 7.33 -15.49
N PRO A 34 -9.89 8.23 -15.66
CA PRO A 34 -10.64 8.80 -14.55
C PRO A 34 -11.14 7.74 -13.57
N LEU A 35 -10.70 7.81 -12.31
CA LEU A 35 -11.08 6.90 -11.25
C LEU A 35 -12.25 7.46 -10.43
N HIS A 36 -12.95 6.59 -9.72
CA HIS A 36 -14.10 6.98 -8.91
C HIS A 36 -13.68 8.00 -7.83
N ARG A 37 -14.34 9.17 -7.82
CA ARG A 37 -14.07 10.29 -6.90
C ARG A 37 -12.64 10.83 -6.97
N GLN A 38 -11.97 10.72 -8.12
CA GLN A 38 -10.61 11.23 -8.29
C GLN A 38 -10.50 12.75 -8.06
N ASP A 39 -11.57 13.49 -8.30
CA ASP A 39 -11.72 14.91 -7.95
C ASP A 39 -11.53 15.20 -6.45
N GLN A 40 -11.78 14.21 -5.59
CA GLN A 40 -11.64 14.33 -4.13
C GLN A 40 -10.21 14.00 -3.65
N TRP A 41 -9.33 13.53 -4.54
CA TRP A 41 -7.99 13.04 -4.21
C TRP A 41 -6.94 14.16 -4.24
N LEU A 42 -7.24 15.29 -3.59
CA LEU A 42 -6.36 16.45 -3.58
C LEU A 42 -5.00 16.11 -2.95
N GLY A 43 -3.95 16.25 -3.75
CA GLY A 43 -2.56 15.97 -3.35
C GLY A 43 -2.16 14.49 -3.39
N LEU A 44 -3.04 13.59 -3.86
CA LEU A 44 -2.68 12.19 -4.09
C LEU A 44 -2.26 11.99 -5.55
N THR A 45 -1.11 11.35 -5.74
CA THR A 45 -0.41 11.29 -7.02
C THR A 45 -0.17 9.87 -7.50
N THR A 46 -0.28 8.86 -6.63
CA THR A 46 0.11 7.48 -6.93
C THR A 46 -0.95 6.49 -6.48
N VAL A 47 -1.29 5.54 -7.34
CA VAL A 47 -2.04 4.32 -6.99
C VAL A 47 -1.06 3.19 -6.76
N VAL A 48 -1.27 2.44 -5.69
CA VAL A 48 -0.42 1.31 -5.28
C VAL A 48 -1.28 0.06 -5.22
N MET A 49 -0.87 -1.01 -5.90
CA MET A 49 -1.44 -2.34 -5.71
C MET A 49 -0.44 -3.18 -4.92
N VAL A 50 -0.88 -3.82 -3.85
CA VAL A 50 -0.13 -4.84 -3.13
C VAL A 50 -0.84 -6.17 -3.29
N LYS A 51 -0.15 -7.15 -3.87
CA LYS A 51 -0.62 -8.53 -3.92
C LYS A 51 0.19 -9.34 -2.92
N ARG A 52 -0.49 -9.87 -1.90
CA ARG A 52 0.11 -10.75 -0.91
C ARG A 52 -0.36 -12.18 -1.17
N ARG A 53 0.58 -13.08 -1.45
CA ARG A 53 0.37 -14.52 -1.50
C ARG A 53 1.03 -15.13 -0.26
N ARG A 54 0.25 -15.87 0.52
CA ARG A 54 0.75 -16.62 1.68
C ARG A 54 0.46 -18.09 1.45
N GLU A 55 1.51 -18.90 1.49
CA GLU A 55 1.43 -20.35 1.40
C GLU A 55 1.67 -20.95 2.77
N LEU A 56 0.75 -21.81 3.18
CA LEU A 56 0.76 -22.58 4.41
C LEU A 56 0.55 -24.06 4.05
N TRP A 57 0.84 -24.95 4.99
CA TRP A 57 0.66 -26.40 4.81
C TRP A 57 -0.78 -26.80 4.42
N ASN A 58 -1.77 -25.99 4.79
CA ASN A 58 -3.19 -26.25 4.57
C ASN A 58 -3.84 -25.36 3.49
N GLY A 59 -3.08 -24.53 2.78
CA GLY A 59 -3.64 -23.73 1.70
C GLY A 59 -2.84 -22.48 1.33
N THR A 60 -3.24 -21.89 0.21
CA THR A 60 -2.70 -20.62 -0.29
C THR A 60 -3.77 -19.54 -0.21
N THR A 61 -3.44 -18.39 0.38
CA THR A 61 -4.30 -17.20 0.38
C THR A 61 -3.67 -16.12 -0.48
N GLN A 62 -4.45 -15.53 -1.38
CA GLN A 62 -4.00 -14.43 -2.23
C GLN A 62 -5.09 -13.36 -2.33
N LEU A 63 -4.80 -12.17 -1.83
CA LEU A 63 -5.73 -11.02 -1.92
C LEU A 63 -4.96 -9.78 -2.37
N PRO A 64 -5.41 -9.09 -3.44
CA PRO A 64 -4.91 -7.78 -3.79
C PRO A 64 -5.47 -6.72 -2.84
N GLN A 65 -4.65 -5.73 -2.52
CA GLN A 65 -4.99 -4.56 -1.72
C GLN A 65 -4.58 -3.31 -2.49
N PHE A 66 -5.42 -2.28 -2.49
CA PHE A 66 -5.15 -1.04 -3.19
C PHE A 66 -4.99 0.11 -2.21
N TYR A 67 -4.02 0.97 -2.48
CA TYR A 67 -3.74 2.18 -1.71
C TYR A 67 -3.59 3.36 -2.66
N ILE A 68 -3.85 4.55 -2.14
CA ILE A 68 -3.60 5.79 -2.86
C ILE A 68 -2.67 6.64 -2.00
N SER A 69 -1.61 7.16 -2.61
CA SER A 69 -0.51 7.84 -1.94
C SER A 69 -0.26 9.20 -2.57
N SER A 70 0.24 10.12 -1.74
CA SER A 70 0.79 11.42 -2.14
C SER A 70 2.29 11.35 -2.47
N LEU A 71 2.94 10.20 -2.22
CA LEU A 71 4.34 9.97 -2.55
C LEU A 71 4.46 9.63 -4.05
N GLU A 72 5.62 9.94 -4.62
CA GLU A 72 5.97 9.54 -5.99
C GLU A 72 5.96 8.01 -6.16
N ALA A 73 5.62 7.55 -7.36
CA ALA A 73 5.58 6.13 -7.71
C ALA A 73 6.97 5.48 -7.53
N ASN A 74 7.15 4.84 -6.39
CA ASN A 74 8.35 4.10 -6.01
C ASN A 74 7.92 2.87 -5.22
N ALA A 75 7.95 1.71 -5.84
CA ALA A 75 7.42 0.47 -5.28
C ALA A 75 8.19 0.00 -4.03
N PRO A 76 9.54 0.03 -3.98
CA PRO A 76 10.28 -0.32 -2.77
C PRO A 76 9.94 0.58 -1.56
N ARG A 77 9.85 1.89 -1.78
CA ARG A 77 9.48 2.86 -0.73
C ARG A 77 8.06 2.62 -0.23
N HIS A 78 7.11 2.37 -1.13
CA HIS A 78 5.74 2.05 -0.75
C HIS A 78 5.65 0.71 0.00
N ASN A 79 6.39 -0.32 -0.42
CA ASN A 79 6.43 -1.60 0.29
C ASN A 79 6.91 -1.41 1.74
N GLN A 80 8.00 -0.67 1.95
CA GLN A 80 8.50 -0.36 3.30
C GLN A 80 7.47 0.39 4.14
N VAL A 81 6.86 1.44 3.58
CA VAL A 81 5.89 2.28 4.28
C VAL A 81 4.63 1.48 4.65
N ILE A 82 4.11 0.65 3.74
CA ILE A 82 2.95 -0.21 3.97
C ILE A 82 3.27 -1.27 5.05
N ARG A 83 4.48 -1.84 5.03
CA ARG A 83 4.93 -2.76 6.09
C ARG A 83 4.98 -2.09 7.45
N CYS A 84 5.60 -0.92 7.54
CA CYS A 84 5.66 -0.13 8.77
C CYS A 84 4.26 0.18 9.31
N HIS A 85 3.34 0.55 8.43
CA HIS A 85 1.95 0.83 8.79
C HIS A 85 1.26 -0.37 9.44
N TRP A 86 1.37 -1.55 8.81
CA TRP A 86 0.83 -2.80 9.34
C TRP A 86 1.41 -3.16 10.71
N SER A 87 2.71 -2.93 10.92
CA SER A 87 3.38 -3.20 12.20
C SER A 87 2.85 -2.31 13.34
N ILE A 88 2.50 -1.06 13.06
CA ILE A 88 1.90 -0.13 14.05
C ILE A 88 0.49 -0.59 14.42
N GLU A 89 -0.34 -0.92 13.43
CA GLU A 89 -1.73 -1.35 13.66
C GLU A 89 -1.82 -2.71 14.36
N ASN A 90 -0.85 -3.60 14.17
CA ASN A 90 -0.87 -4.94 14.77
C ASN A 90 -0.14 -5.07 16.10
N SER A 91 0.63 -4.07 16.56
CA SER A 91 1.19 -3.94 17.93
C SER A 91 1.63 -5.25 18.64
N LEU A 92 2.14 -6.26 17.91
CA LEU A 92 2.55 -7.55 18.49
C LEU A 92 3.87 -8.13 17.95
N GLN A 93 4.70 -7.41 17.20
CA GLN A 93 6.07 -7.90 16.95
C GLN A 93 7.09 -6.77 16.69
N ARG A 94 7.92 -6.54 17.73
CA ARG A 94 9.19 -5.79 17.87
C ARG A 94 9.54 -4.65 16.89
N VAL A 95 9.70 -3.46 17.49
CA VAL A 95 10.57 -2.32 17.14
C VAL A 95 11.04 -2.24 15.68
N ALA A 96 10.18 -1.72 14.82
CA ALA A 96 10.62 -0.92 13.67
C ALA A 96 10.17 0.52 13.95
N ARG A 97 11.11 1.36 14.41
CA ARG A 97 10.86 2.79 14.64
C ARG A 97 10.70 3.47 13.27
N CYS A 98 9.53 3.37 12.66
CA CYS A 98 9.25 4.07 11.41
C CYS A 98 8.77 5.49 11.74
N HIS A 99 9.65 6.47 11.54
CA HIS A 99 9.35 7.90 11.69
C HIS A 99 8.61 8.45 10.46
N LEU A 100 7.60 7.74 9.95
CA LEU A 100 6.67 8.23 8.94
C LEU A 100 5.24 8.03 9.46
N GLN A 101 4.66 9.11 9.96
CA GLN A 101 3.34 9.11 10.57
C GLN A 101 2.27 9.03 9.47
N LEU A 102 1.96 7.80 9.03
CA LEU A 102 0.74 7.51 8.31
C LEU A 102 -0.43 7.60 9.29
N ARG A 103 -1.18 8.70 9.26
CA ARG A 103 -2.50 8.71 9.88
C ARG A 103 -3.47 7.95 8.97
N CYS A 104 -3.78 6.72 9.36
CA CYS A 104 -4.99 6.04 8.93
C CYS A 104 -6.17 6.83 9.52
N GLN A 105 -6.91 7.55 8.69
CA GLN A 105 -8.21 8.08 9.10
C GLN A 105 -9.26 7.32 8.30
N SER A 106 -10.10 6.58 9.02
CA SER A 106 -11.44 6.23 8.54
C SER A 106 -12.10 7.50 8.02
N ILE A 107 -12.75 7.41 6.86
CA ILE A 107 -13.47 8.54 6.26
C ILE A 107 -14.64 8.90 7.19
N SER A 108 -14.38 9.83 8.12
CA SER A 108 -15.40 10.63 8.80
C SER A 108 -14.88 12.07 8.80
N SER A 109 -15.50 12.87 7.92
CA SER A 109 -15.49 14.34 7.86
C SER A 109 -14.48 15.09 8.75
N GLY A 110 -13.50 15.78 8.14
CA GLY A 110 -12.87 16.94 8.80
C GLY A 110 -11.40 17.22 8.43
N SER A 111 -11.20 18.37 7.76
CA SER A 111 -9.97 19.19 7.68
C SER A 111 -8.71 18.60 6.99
N TRP A 112 -8.36 19.20 5.85
CA TRP A 112 -7.23 18.85 4.99
C TRP A 112 -6.00 19.69 5.31
N GLY A 113 -5.17 19.22 6.24
CA GLY A 113 -3.85 19.80 6.52
C GLY A 113 -2.72 19.02 5.82
N SER A 114 -1.80 19.75 5.19
CA SER A 114 -0.65 19.30 4.41
C SER A 114 0.30 18.36 5.18
N LYS A 115 0.09 17.05 5.10
CA LYS A 115 1.07 16.01 5.40
C LYS A 115 0.84 14.82 4.46
N SER A 116 1.91 14.26 3.91
CA SER A 116 1.88 13.09 3.03
C SER A 116 1.01 11.99 3.62
N ARG A 117 -0.12 11.70 2.95
CA ARG A 117 -1.14 10.76 3.39
C ARG A 117 -1.16 9.58 2.40
N ILE A 118 -1.20 8.36 2.93
CA ILE A 118 -1.65 7.18 2.18
C ILE A 118 -3.05 6.88 2.68
N ILE A 119 -4.04 6.91 1.78
CA ILE A 119 -5.40 6.49 2.09
C ILE A 119 -5.47 4.99 1.74
N ALA A 120 -5.58 4.16 2.77
CA ALA A 120 -5.88 2.75 2.63
C ALA A 120 -7.39 2.60 2.46
N THR A 121 -7.84 2.19 1.27
CA THR A 121 -9.24 1.76 1.11
C THR A 121 -9.29 0.28 1.44
N GLN A 122 -9.71 -0.04 2.67
CA GLN A 122 -9.92 -1.42 3.09
C GLN A 122 -11.34 -1.89 2.74
N ARG A 123 -11.40 -3.09 2.18
CA ARG A 123 -12.55 -3.98 1.90
C ARG A 123 -13.47 -3.62 0.72
N VAL A 124 -13.59 -4.59 -0.19
CA VAL A 124 -14.84 -5.36 -0.25
C VAL A 124 -14.55 -6.73 0.35
#